data_AF-A0A0Q7I5M4-F1
#
_entry.id   AF-A0A0Q7I5M4-F1
#
_cell.length_a   1.000
_cell.length_b   1.000
_cell.length_c   1.000
_cell.angle_alpha   90.00
_cell.angle_beta   90.00
_cell.angle_gamma   90.00
#
_symmetry.space_group_name_H-M   'P 1'
#
loop_
_entity.id
_entity.type
_entity.pdbx_description
1 polymer ?
#
loop_
_entity_poly.entity_id
_entity_poly.type
_entity_poly.pdbx_seq_one_letter_code
_entity_poly.pdbx_strand_id
1 'polypeptide(L)'
;MAMLKPCADCRQLVYAEAMVTITAVEYRDLLSRPAREGGYLGKPSRSKLDNDTELAAHLVELAAAGKMLLTDMRNACIERFGAERVPSRSAIHRYLQMAAHRERMARLRSDPR
;
A
#
# COMPACT_ATOMS: atom_id res chain seq x y z
N MET A 1 2.92 -31.09 -18.77
CA MET A 1 2.49 -29.67 -18.77
C MET A 1 1.63 -29.47 -17.53
N ALA A 2 2.10 -28.70 -16.54
CA ALA A 2 1.35 -28.49 -15.30
C ALA A 2 0.11 -27.61 -15.58
N MET A 3 -1.08 -28.10 -15.24
CA MET A 3 -2.34 -27.37 -15.42
C MET A 3 -2.64 -26.49 -14.22
N LEU A 4 -2.84 -25.20 -14.47
CA LEU A 4 -3.38 -24.27 -13.48
C LEU A 4 -4.89 -24.48 -13.36
N LYS A 5 -5.40 -24.62 -12.13
CA LYS A 5 -6.83 -24.68 -11.82
C LYS A 5 -7.20 -23.53 -10.88
N PRO A 6 -8.40 -22.95 -11.00
CA PRO A 6 -8.87 -21.95 -10.07
C PRO A 6 -9.13 -22.59 -8.69
N CYS A 7 -8.61 -21.98 -7.63
CA CYS A 7 -8.93 -22.33 -6.25
C CYS A 7 -10.44 -22.14 -5.99
N ALA A 8 -11.08 -23.09 -5.32
CA ALA A 8 -12.52 -23.03 -5.05
C ALA A 8 -12.93 -21.84 -4.14
N ASP A 9 -12.04 -21.41 -3.25
CA ASP A 9 -12.34 -20.40 -2.24
C ASP A 9 -12.03 -18.96 -2.70
N CYS A 10 -10.95 -18.75 -3.46
CA CYS A 10 -10.49 -17.41 -3.85
C CYS A 10 -10.32 -17.21 -5.37
N ARG A 11 -10.61 -18.25 -6.18
CA ARG A 11 -10.55 -18.26 -7.66
C ARG A 11 -9.20 -17.90 -8.28
N GLN A 12 -8.13 -17.73 -7.50
CA GLN A 12 -6.78 -17.58 -8.03
C GLN A 12 -6.32 -18.86 -8.73
N LEU A 13 -5.52 -18.71 -9.80
CA LEU A 13 -4.93 -19.83 -10.53
C LEU A 13 -3.81 -20.45 -9.68
N VAL A 14 -4.10 -21.60 -9.10
CA VAL A 14 -3.12 -22.42 -8.39
C VAL A 14 -2.70 -23.58 -9.30
N TYR A 15 -1.46 -24.03 -9.19
CA TYR A 15 -1.09 -25.29 -9.85
C TYR A 15 -1.94 -26.40 -9.23
N ALA A 16 -2.59 -27.22 -10.06
CA ALA A 16 -3.42 -28.32 -9.58
C ALA A 16 -2.67 -29.31 -8.65
N GLU A 17 -1.34 -29.28 -8.72
CA GLU A 17 -0.40 -30.12 -7.98
C GLU A 17 0.38 -29.35 -6.90
N ALA A 18 0.10 -28.06 -6.69
CA ALA A 18 0.70 -27.31 -5.57
C ALA A 18 0.00 -27.67 -4.24
N MET A 19 0.03 -28.95 -3.89
CA MET A 19 -0.02 -29.33 -2.48
C MET A 19 1.26 -28.80 -1.84
N VAL A 20 1.10 -27.84 -0.94
CA VAL A 20 2.20 -27.42 -0.09
C VAL A 20 2.58 -28.64 0.75
N THR A 21 3.80 -29.14 0.62
CA THR A 21 4.29 -30.36 1.30
C THR A 21 4.57 -30.14 2.79
N ILE A 22 3.87 -29.20 3.41
CA ILE A 22 3.98 -28.98 4.85
C ILE A 22 3.00 -29.89 5.57
N THR A 23 3.49 -30.52 6.63
CA THR A 23 2.66 -31.34 7.50
C THR A 23 1.62 -30.48 8.21
N ALA A 24 0.51 -31.09 8.63
CA ALA A 24 -0.51 -30.39 9.42
C ALA A 24 0.02 -29.81 10.76
N VAL A 25 1.17 -30.31 11.23
CA VAL A 25 1.86 -29.78 12.41
C VAL A 25 2.61 -28.49 12.05
N GLU A 26 3.37 -28.49 10.96
CA GLU A 26 4.08 -27.30 10.47
C GLU A 26 3.10 -26.19 10.07
N TYR A 27 1.96 -26.54 9.48
CA TYR A 27 0.92 -25.57 9.17
C TYR A 27 0.34 -24.89 10.42
N ARG A 28 0.07 -25.68 11.47
CA ARG A 28 -0.41 -25.13 12.75
C ARG A 28 0.65 -24.27 13.42
N ASP A 29 1.92 -24.67 13.39
CA ASP A 29 3.03 -23.87 13.92
C ASP A 29 3.16 -22.53 13.20
N LEU A 30 3.01 -22.52 11.87
CA LEU A 30 3.02 -21.30 11.06
C LEU A 30 1.86 -20.35 11.42
N LEU A 31 0.67 -20.88 11.74
CA LEU A 31 -0.48 -20.09 12.17
C LEU A 31 -0.35 -19.60 13.62
N SER A 32 0.31 -20.35 14.51
CA SER A 32 0.51 -19.96 15.91
C SER A 32 1.65 -18.97 16.12
N ARG A 33 2.53 -18.80 15.14
CA ARG A 33 3.55 -17.75 15.19
C ARG A 33 2.84 -16.40 15.18
N PRO A 34 3.11 -15.50 16.15
CA PRO A 34 2.67 -14.12 16.02
C PRO A 34 3.20 -13.62 14.68
N ALA A 35 2.35 -12.94 13.90
CA ALA A 35 2.76 -12.34 12.65
C ALA A 35 4.09 -11.62 12.91
N ARG A 36 5.19 -12.11 12.34
CA ARG A 36 6.50 -11.51 12.57
C ARG A 36 6.32 -10.03 12.21
N GLU A 37 6.48 -9.15 13.17
CA GLU A 37 6.45 -7.69 12.99
C GLU A 37 7.53 -7.19 11.98
N GLY A 38 8.31 -8.11 11.39
CA GLY A 38 9.35 -7.88 10.40
C GLY A 38 9.03 -8.34 8.98
N GLY A 39 7.77 -8.52 8.58
CA GLY A 39 7.45 -8.32 7.16
C GLY A 39 7.82 -6.88 6.77
N TYR A 40 8.06 -6.59 5.49
CA TYR A 40 8.23 -5.22 4.96
C TYR A 40 7.07 -4.24 5.29
N LEU A 41 6.11 -4.67 6.11
CA LEU A 41 4.88 -4.02 6.56
C LEU A 41 4.99 -3.37 7.95
N GLY A 42 6.09 -3.54 8.69
CA GLY A 42 6.23 -3.04 10.07
C GLY A 42 7.25 -1.92 10.30
N LYS A 43 8.09 -1.58 9.30
CA LYS A 43 9.01 -0.45 9.45
C LYS A 43 8.26 0.85 9.16
N PRO A 44 8.28 1.86 10.06
CA PRO A 44 7.77 3.17 9.72
C PRO A 44 8.47 3.64 8.45
N SER A 45 7.68 4.04 7.47
CA SER A 45 8.24 4.52 6.22
C SER A 45 9.19 5.68 6.51
N ARG A 46 10.37 5.65 5.89
CA ARG A 46 11.36 6.72 6.05
C ARG A 46 10.90 8.03 5.38
N SER A 47 9.76 8.03 4.70
CA SER A 47 9.21 9.23 4.08
C SER A 47 8.64 10.16 5.17
N LYS A 48 9.02 11.43 5.13
CA LYS A 48 8.44 12.46 6.02
C LYS A 48 6.91 12.51 5.90
N LEU A 49 6.38 12.23 4.71
CA LEU A 49 4.95 12.26 4.42
C LEU A 49 4.17 11.13 5.09
N ASP A 50 4.74 9.93 5.21
CA ASP A 50 4.04 8.83 5.89
C ASP A 50 4.03 9.01 7.43
N ASN A 51 4.94 9.83 7.98
CA ASN A 51 4.95 10.18 9.40
C ASN A 51 4.13 11.43 9.72
N ASP A 52 3.75 12.21 8.70
CA ASP A 52 3.00 13.46 8.83
C ASP A 52 1.59 13.28 8.25
N THR A 53 0.69 12.75 9.09
CA THR A 53 -0.67 12.40 8.68
C THR A 53 -1.49 13.59 8.20
N GLU A 54 -1.23 14.78 8.75
CA GLU A 54 -1.96 16.00 8.40
C GLU A 54 -1.54 16.52 7.02
N LEU A 55 -0.23 16.60 6.76
CA LEU A 55 0.31 16.98 5.45
C LEU A 55 -0.10 15.95 4.38
N ALA A 56 -0.03 14.66 4.72
CA ALA A 56 -0.45 13.57 3.84
C ALA A 56 -1.92 13.65 3.46
N ALA A 57 -2.82 13.88 4.43
CA ALA A 57 -4.25 14.02 4.18
C ALA A 57 -4.53 15.21 3.27
N HIS A 58 -3.92 16.37 3.56
CA HIS A 58 -4.12 17.56 2.74
C HIS A 58 -3.63 17.38 1.30
N LEU A 59 -2.50 16.70 1.08
CA LEU A 59 -2.01 16.38 -0.26
C LEU A 59 -2.99 15.49 -1.05
N VAL A 60 -3.64 14.54 -0.38
CA VAL A 60 -4.64 13.67 -1.00
C VAL A 60 -5.91 14.46 -1.35
N GLU A 61 -6.36 15.36 -0.46
CA GLU A 61 -7.48 16.27 -0.73
C GLU A 61 -7.21 17.15 -1.96
N LEU A 62 -6.05 17.78 -2.03
CA LEU A 62 -5.63 18.60 -3.17
C LEU A 62 -5.57 17.78 -4.47
N ALA A 63 -5.10 16.53 -4.39
CA ALA A 63 -5.06 15.64 -5.55
C ALA A 63 -6.48 15.23 -6.00
N ALA A 64 -7.39 15.00 -5.04
CA ALA A 64 -8.78 14.63 -5.31
C ALA A 64 -9.62 15.78 -5.87
N ALA A 65 -9.33 17.02 -5.46
CA ALA A 65 -9.98 18.23 -5.97
C ALA A 65 -9.68 18.48 -7.47
N GLY A 66 -8.65 17.86 -8.02
CA GLY A 66 -8.35 17.81 -9.45
C GLY A 66 -7.48 18.96 -9.98
N LYS A 67 -6.83 18.70 -11.14
CA LYS A 67 -6.00 19.56 -12.01
C LYS A 67 -5.06 20.61 -11.37
N MET A 68 -4.67 20.50 -10.10
CA MET A 68 -3.55 21.28 -9.60
C MET A 68 -2.22 20.69 -10.10
N LEU A 69 -1.32 21.57 -10.55
CA LEU A 69 0.04 21.16 -10.84
C LEU A 69 0.75 20.83 -9.52
N LEU A 70 1.71 19.90 -9.56
CA LEU A 70 2.53 19.56 -8.38
C LEU A 70 3.22 20.78 -7.74
N THR A 71 3.52 21.81 -8.54
CA THR A 71 4.08 23.07 -8.03
C THR A 71 3.06 23.81 -7.17
N ASP A 72 1.82 23.92 -7.64
CA ASP A 72 0.75 24.62 -6.94
C ASP A 72 0.36 23.86 -5.67
N MET A 73 0.32 22.52 -5.73
CA MET A 73 0.08 21.69 -4.55
C MET A 73 1.17 21.90 -3.49
N ARG A 74 2.43 21.99 -3.92
CA ARG A 74 3.54 22.27 -3.00
C ARG A 74 3.42 23.67 -2.40
N ASN A 75 3.08 24.68 -3.19
CA ASN A 75 2.92 26.05 -2.71
C ASN A 75 1.78 26.15 -1.68
N ALA A 76 0.62 25.54 -1.97
CA ALA A 76 -0.48 25.46 -1.01
C ALA A 76 -0.08 24.75 0.30
N CYS A 77 0.71 23.67 0.21
CA CYS A 77 1.25 23.02 1.40
C CYS A 77 2.24 23.92 2.15
N ILE A 78 3.08 24.70 1.46
CA ILE A 78 4.05 25.62 2.08
C ILE A 78 3.30 26.75 2.82
N GLU A 79 2.26 27.31 2.20
CA GLU A 79 1.42 28.33 2.81
C GLU A 79 0.74 27.83 4.09
N ARG A 80 0.30 26.56 4.10
CA ARG A 80 -0.40 25.97 5.25
C ARG A 80 0.52 25.44 6.35
N PHE A 81 1.65 24.84 6.00
CA PHE A 81 2.48 24.05 6.91
C PHE A 81 3.92 24.55 7.08
N GLY A 82 4.34 25.53 6.27
CA GLY A 82 5.70 26.06 6.23
C GLY A 82 6.67 25.25 5.37
N ALA A 83 7.66 25.94 4.80
CA ALA A 83 8.61 25.34 3.84
C ALA A 83 9.46 24.20 4.42
N GLU A 84 9.77 24.24 5.72
CA GLU A 84 10.60 23.24 6.41
C GLU A 84 9.91 21.87 6.55
N ARG A 85 8.57 21.90 6.65
CA ARG A 85 7.73 20.70 6.81
C ARG A 85 7.43 20.05 5.45
N VAL A 86 7.37 20.84 4.38
CA VAL A 86 6.96 20.38 3.06
C VAL A 86 8.14 19.81 2.27
N PRO A 87 8.06 18.54 1.83
CA PRO A 87 9.14 17.92 1.07
C PRO A 87 9.19 18.40 -0.39
N SER A 88 10.18 17.92 -1.14
CA SER A 88 10.36 18.29 -2.54
C SER A 88 9.20 17.82 -3.44
N ARG A 89 9.07 18.46 -4.61
CA ARG A 89 8.08 18.07 -5.64
C ARG A 89 8.17 16.58 -6.01
N SER A 90 9.39 16.04 -6.13
CA SER A 90 9.62 14.63 -6.47
C SER A 90 9.14 13.68 -5.36
N ALA A 91 9.28 14.08 -4.09
CA ALA A 91 8.78 13.30 -2.96
C ALA A 91 7.25 13.30 -2.92
N ILE A 92 6.61 14.46 -3.15
CA ILE A 92 5.15 14.58 -3.27
C ILE A 92 4.63 13.69 -4.41
N HIS A 93 5.24 13.76 -5.60
CA HIS A 93 4.84 12.95 -6.74
C HIS A 93 4.92 11.45 -6.45
N ARG A 94 6.04 10.99 -5.86
CA ARG A 94 6.22 9.58 -5.48
C ARG A 94 5.18 9.14 -4.46
N TYR A 95 4.90 9.98 -3.47
CA TYR A 95 3.89 9.70 -2.46
C TYR A 95 2.50 9.53 -3.07
N LEU A 96 2.10 10.42 -3.98
CA LEU A 96 0.80 10.33 -4.66
C LEU A 96 0.69 9.06 -5.53
N GLN A 97 1.75 8.66 -6.23
CA GLN A 97 1.77 7.39 -6.97
C GLN A 97 1.57 6.18 -6.03
N MET A 98 2.25 6.17 -4.88
CA MET A 98 2.09 5.11 -3.89
C MET A 98 0.71 5.11 -3.24
N ALA A 99 0.14 6.29 -2.94
CA ALA A 99 -1.20 6.42 -2.40
C ALA A 99 -2.24 5.88 -3.38
N ALA A 100 -2.17 6.26 -4.65
CA ALA A 100 -3.06 5.76 -5.70
C ALA A 100 -2.92 4.24 -5.91
N HIS A 101 -1.69 3.70 -5.83
CA HIS A 101 -1.48 2.26 -5.89
C HIS A 101 -2.10 1.54 -4.68
N ARG A 102 -1.91 2.06 -3.46
CA ARG A 102 -2.51 1.53 -2.23
C ARG A 102 -4.04 1.53 -2.31
N GLU A 103 -4.63 2.63 -2.77
CA GLU A 103 -6.08 2.75 -2.92
C GLU A 103 -6.63 1.77 -3.98
N ARG A 104 -5.96 1.64 -5.13
CA ARG A 104 -6.31 0.64 -6.15
C ARG A 104 -6.28 -0.77 -5.57
N MET A 105 -5.24 -1.11 -4.82
CA MET A 105 -5.11 -2.42 -4.17
C MET A 105 -6.16 -2.62 -3.08
N ALA A 106 -6.53 -1.58 -2.33
CA ALA A 106 -7.60 -1.65 -1.34
C ALA A 106 -8.95 -1.93 -2.00
N ARG A 107 -9.27 -1.24 -3.10
CA ARG A 107 -10.50 -1.47 -3.89
C ARG A 107 -10.59 -2.90 -4.42
N LEU A 108 -9.48 -3.44 -4.92
CA LEU A 108 -9.42 -4.83 -5.40
C LEU A 108 -9.60 -5.86 -4.29
N ARG A 109 -9.28 -5.51 -3.04
CA ARG A 109 -9.48 -6.38 -1.86
C ARG A 109 -10.90 -6.28 -1.29
N SER A 110 -11.56 -5.14 -1.48
CA SER A 110 -12.91 -4.87 -0.95
C SER A 110 -14.05 -5.26 -1.91
N ASP A 111 -13.76 -5.75 -3.10
CA ASP A 111 -14.76 -6.25 -4.07
C ASP A 111 -14.71 -7.80 -4.11
N PRO A 112 -15.46 -8.50 -3.24
CA PRO A 112 -15.54 -9.95 -3.26
C PRO A 112 -16.53 -10.37 -4.36
N ARG A 113 -15.98 -10.79 -5.51
CA ARG A 113 -16.73 -11.49 -6.56
C ARG A 113 -16.85 -12.99 -6.30
#